data_AF-A0A7K8LVE9-F1
#
_entry.id   AF-A0A7K8LVE9-F1
#
_cell.length_a   1.000
_cell.length_b   1.000
_cell.length_c   1.000
_cell.angle_alpha   90.00
_cell.angle_beta   90.00
_cell.angle_gamma   90.00
#
_symmetry.space_group_name_H-M   'P 1'
#
loop_
_entity.id
_entity.type
_entity.pdbx_description
1 polymer ?
#
loop_
_entity_poly.entity_id
_entity_poly.type
_entity_poly.pdbx_seq_one_letter_code
_entity_poly.pdbx_strand_id
1 'polypeptide(L)'
;EKMDCYKVTAGAGDNGAEGRQRAHEAEDSRVLLWKRNPLPKYAENMYYFSELALTLNAPESGTAPTDSRRRPDQRLMENGRWDEANAEKQRLEEKQRLSRKKREAEAARATEDGKEG
;
A
#
# COMPACT_ATOMS: atom_id res chain seq x y z
N GLU A 1 22.77 12.90 10.22
CA GLU A 1 22.30 12.09 11.35
C GLU A 1 22.33 10.63 10.92
N LYS A 2 23.20 9.81 11.50
CA LYS A 2 23.51 8.46 11.03
C LYS A 2 22.73 7.49 11.92
N MET A 3 21.77 6.76 11.34
CA MET A 3 20.97 5.77 12.07
C MET A 3 21.84 4.54 12.32
N ASP A 4 22.22 4.30 13.57
CA ASP A 4 22.99 3.11 13.93
C ASP A 4 22.05 1.90 14.02
N CYS A 5 22.25 0.94 13.12
CA CYS A 5 21.52 -0.32 13.10
C CYS A 5 22.23 -1.35 14.01
N TYR A 6 21.59 -1.69 15.13
CA TYR A 6 22.09 -2.72 16.04
C TYR A 6 21.89 -4.10 15.41
N LYS A 7 23.00 -4.74 15.01
CA LYS A 7 23.02 -6.16 14.66
C LYS A 7 22.88 -6.99 15.93
N VAL A 8 21.83 -7.81 15.99
CA VAL A 8 21.71 -8.86 17.01
C VAL A 8 22.63 -10.00 16.62
N THR A 9 23.74 -10.15 17.34
CA THR A 9 24.59 -11.33 17.26
C THR A 9 24.07 -12.39 18.22
N ALA A 10 23.60 -13.52 17.68
CA ALA A 10 23.46 -14.75 18.46
C ALA A 10 24.87 -15.31 18.67
N GLY A 11 25.50 -14.98 19.80
CA GLY A 11 26.79 -15.54 20.19
C GLY A 11 26.60 -16.91 20.83
N ALA A 12 27.02 -17.97 20.13
CA ALA A 12 27.40 -19.24 20.75
C ALA A 12 28.93 -19.20 20.98
N GLY A 13 29.35 -19.23 22.24
CA GLY A 13 30.76 -19.24 22.63
C GLY A 13 30.94 -19.04 24.13
N ASP A 14 31.42 -20.09 24.79
CA ASP A 14 31.55 -20.30 26.24
C ASP A 14 32.80 -19.63 26.87
N ASN A 15 32.77 -19.53 28.21
CA ASN A 15 33.82 -19.23 29.20
C ASN A 15 34.08 -17.77 29.63
N GLY A 16 33.76 -17.50 30.90
CA GLY A 16 34.32 -16.40 31.68
C GLY A 16 33.33 -15.79 32.67
N ALA A 17 33.41 -16.20 33.94
CA ALA A 17 32.58 -15.68 35.03
C ALA A 17 32.87 -14.20 35.35
N GLU A 18 31.85 -13.57 35.95
CA GLU A 18 31.77 -12.22 36.52
C GLU A 18 31.25 -11.09 35.61
N GLY A 19 30.02 -10.64 35.93
CA GLY A 19 29.44 -9.38 35.43
C GLY A 19 28.21 -9.48 34.51
N ARG A 20 27.43 -10.58 34.56
CA ARG A 20 26.18 -10.72 33.79
C ARG A 20 24.98 -9.99 34.42
N GLN A 21 25.15 -8.73 34.82
CA GLN A 21 24.08 -7.90 35.38
C GLN A 21 23.54 -6.87 34.36
N ARG A 22 24.38 -6.35 33.46
CA ARG A 22 23.97 -5.30 32.50
C ARG A 22 23.00 -5.74 31.41
N ALA A 23 22.94 -7.04 31.11
CA ALA A 23 22.03 -7.55 30.08
C ALA A 23 20.57 -7.63 30.57
N HIS A 24 20.36 -7.85 31.87
CA HIS A 24 19.02 -7.96 32.47
C HIS A 24 18.36 -6.58 32.62
N GLU A 25 19.12 -5.57 33.06
CA GLU A 25 18.61 -4.20 33.21
C GLU A 25 18.22 -3.56 31.86
N ALA A 26 18.95 -3.89 30.79
CA ALA A 26 18.66 -3.39 29.43
C ALA A 26 17.43 -4.03 28.78
N GLU A 27 16.95 -5.16 29.30
CA GLU A 27 15.73 -5.82 28.83
C GLU A 27 14.49 -5.28 29.55
N ASP A 28 14.59 -5.01 30.86
CA ASP A 28 13.55 -4.35 31.66
C ASP A 28 13.36 -2.86 31.28
N SER A 29 14.34 -2.23 30.63
CA SER A 29 14.26 -0.83 30.19
C SER A 29 13.68 -0.65 28.78
N ARG A 30 13.20 -1.72 28.12
CA ARG A 30 12.68 -1.61 26.75
C ARG A 30 11.28 -1.02 26.74
N VAL A 31 11.13 0.15 26.13
CA VAL A 31 9.82 0.78 25.91
C VAL A 31 9.28 0.36 24.55
N LEU A 32 8.09 -0.24 24.53
CA LEU A 32 7.37 -0.55 23.30
C LEU A 32 6.93 0.75 22.61
N LEU A 33 7.56 1.09 21.50
CA LEU A 33 7.23 2.30 20.74
C LEU A 33 6.02 2.12 19.82
N TRP A 34 5.88 0.94 19.23
CA TRP A 34 4.79 0.64 18.30
C TRP A 34 4.49 -0.85 18.28
N LYS A 35 3.19 -1.16 18.17
CA LYS A 35 2.69 -2.51 17.98
C LYS A 35 1.63 -2.49 16.90
N ARG A 36 1.67 -3.47 16.00
CA ARG A 36 0.65 -3.66 14.97
C ARG A 36 -0.71 -3.97 15.63
N ASN A 37 -1.77 -3.35 15.13
CA ASN A 37 -3.14 -3.71 15.48
C ASN A 37 -3.45 -5.16 15.04
N PRO A 38 -4.16 -5.96 15.85
CA PRO A 38 -4.62 -7.27 15.41
C PRO A 38 -5.57 -7.13 14.22
N LEU A 39 -5.65 -8.17 13.39
CA LEU A 39 -6.63 -8.18 12.30
C LEU A 39 -8.05 -8.38 12.87
N PRO A 40 -9.09 -7.85 12.19
CA PRO A 40 -10.47 -8.13 12.53
C PRO A 40 -10.78 -9.63 12.53
N LYS A 41 -11.88 -10.00 13.19
CA LYS A 41 -12.43 -11.36 13.05
C LYS A 41 -12.80 -11.62 11.57
N TYR A 42 -12.59 -12.84 11.10
CA TYR A 42 -12.92 -13.28 9.74
C TYR A 42 -12.16 -12.55 8.62
N ALA A 43 -10.97 -12.02 8.92
CA ALA A 43 -10.15 -11.29 7.96
C ALA A 43 -9.83 -12.14 6.71
N GLU A 44 -9.77 -13.47 6.83
CA GLU A 44 -9.62 -14.42 5.74
C GLU A 44 -10.70 -14.33 4.66
N ASN A 45 -11.90 -13.86 5.02
CA ASN A 45 -13.02 -13.67 4.10
C ASN A 45 -13.02 -12.26 3.46
N MET A 46 -12.15 -11.36 3.91
CA MET A 46 -12.11 -9.95 3.51
C MET A 46 -10.67 -9.51 3.20
N TYR A 47 -9.97 -10.29 2.38
CA TYR A 47 -8.63 -9.99 1.87
C TYR A 47 -7.56 -9.70 2.95
N TYR A 48 -7.77 -10.18 4.18
CA TYR A 48 -6.93 -9.89 5.33
C TYR A 48 -6.74 -8.39 5.62
N PHE A 49 -7.75 -7.58 5.29
CA PHE A 49 -7.73 -6.14 5.54
C PHE A 49 -7.70 -5.81 7.04
N SER A 50 -6.95 -4.77 7.40
CA SER A 50 -7.03 -4.16 8.72
C SER A 50 -8.34 -3.38 8.87
N GLU A 51 -8.72 -3.03 10.11
CA GLU A 51 -9.88 -2.17 10.36
C GLU A 51 -9.81 -0.86 9.57
N LEU A 52 -8.62 -0.25 9.50
CA LEU A 52 -8.41 0.96 8.70
C LEU A 52 -8.63 0.70 7.21
N ALA A 53 -8.09 -0.39 6.66
CA ALA A 53 -8.22 -0.69 5.23
C ALA A 53 -9.69 -0.90 4.83
N LEU A 54 -10.50 -1.51 5.71
CA LEU A 54 -11.94 -1.69 5.50
C LEU A 54 -12.70 -0.35 5.37
N THR A 55 -12.22 0.73 5.99
CA THR A 55 -12.90 2.04 5.94
C THR A 55 -12.50 2.89 4.73
N LEU A 56 -11.35 2.61 4.10
CA LEU A 56 -10.79 3.47 3.04
C LEU A 56 -11.73 3.66 1.84
N ASN A 57 -12.52 2.65 1.48
CA ASN A 57 -13.43 2.70 0.32
C ASN A 57 -14.92 2.83 0.69
N ALA A 58 -15.23 3.11 1.97
CA ALA A 58 -16.60 3.36 2.40
C ALA A 58 -17.21 4.56 1.65
N PRO A 59 -18.49 4.50 1.22
CA PRO A 59 -19.14 5.60 0.51
C PRO A 59 -19.12 6.91 1.29
N GLU A 60 -18.77 8.00 0.61
CA GLU A 60 -18.68 9.34 1.19
C GLU A 60 -19.22 10.38 0.21
N SER A 61 -20.11 11.26 0.68
CA SER A 61 -20.71 12.34 -0.10
C SER A 61 -19.71 13.48 -0.33
N GLY A 62 -19.84 14.19 -1.46
CA GLY A 62 -18.99 15.36 -1.75
C GLY A 62 -17.61 15.02 -2.30
N THR A 63 -17.34 13.76 -2.60
CA THR A 63 -16.07 13.33 -3.21
C THR A 63 -15.96 13.80 -4.67
N ALA A 64 -14.75 14.23 -5.05
CA ALA A 64 -14.44 14.63 -6.41
C ALA A 64 -14.73 13.50 -7.42
N PRO A 65 -15.07 13.80 -8.69
CA PRO A 65 -15.35 12.77 -9.71
C PRO A 65 -14.25 11.73 -9.94
N THR A 66 -13.01 12.06 -9.57
CA THR A 66 -11.82 11.21 -9.73
C THR A 66 -11.45 10.44 -8.46
N ASP A 67 -12.20 10.59 -7.36
CA ASP A 67 -11.94 9.86 -6.11
C ASP A 67 -12.10 8.34 -6.32
N SER A 68 -11.22 7.54 -5.71
CA SER A 68 -11.22 6.09 -5.86
C SER A 68 -12.53 5.42 -5.40
N ARG A 69 -13.26 6.01 -4.43
CA ARG A 69 -14.57 5.49 -3.98
C ARG A 69 -15.62 5.46 -5.09
N ARG A 70 -15.40 6.27 -6.14
CA ARG A 70 -16.28 6.38 -7.31
C ARG A 70 -15.85 5.47 -8.45
N ARG A 71 -14.80 4.65 -8.27
CA ARG A 71 -14.31 3.71 -9.29
C ARG A 71 -15.27 2.51 -9.38
N PRO A 72 -16.02 2.36 -10.48
CA PRO A 72 -17.18 1.46 -10.52
C PRO A 72 -16.82 -0.03 -10.54
N ASP A 73 -15.71 -0.43 -11.17
CA ASP A 73 -15.20 -1.80 -11.16
C ASP A 73 -14.87 -2.27 -9.74
N GLN A 74 -14.18 -1.43 -8.96
CA GLN A 74 -13.86 -1.71 -7.55
C GLN A 74 -15.12 -1.85 -6.70
N ARG A 75 -16.12 -0.97 -6.89
CA ARG A 75 -17.40 -1.05 -6.15
C ARG A 75 -18.19 -2.30 -6.49
N LEU A 76 -18.23 -2.69 -7.76
CA LEU A 76 -18.89 -3.92 -8.20
C LEU A 76 -18.22 -5.15 -7.58
N MET A 77 -16.89 -5.16 -7.53
CA MET A 77 -16.10 -6.21 -6.88
C MET A 77 -16.43 -6.33 -5.38
N GLU A 78 -16.46 -5.21 -4.66
CA GLU A 78 -16.83 -5.19 -3.23
C GLU A 78 -18.25 -5.71 -2.97
N ASN A 79 -19.15 -5.51 -3.93
CA ASN A 79 -20.52 -6.04 -3.88
C ASN A 79 -20.64 -7.50 -4.37
N GLY A 80 -19.52 -8.17 -4.68
CA GLY A 80 -19.50 -9.55 -5.19
C GLY A 80 -19.97 -9.72 -6.63
N ARG A 81 -20.12 -8.63 -7.39
CA ARG A 81 -20.58 -8.64 -8.80
C ARG A 81 -19.38 -8.76 -9.75
N TRP A 82 -18.76 -9.94 -9.75
CA TRP A 82 -17.46 -10.18 -10.40
C TRP A 82 -17.44 -9.98 -11.92
N ASP A 83 -18.44 -10.50 -12.64
CA ASP A 83 -18.48 -10.39 -14.11
C ASP A 83 -18.61 -8.93 -14.56
N GLU A 84 -19.45 -8.17 -13.85
CA GLU A 84 -19.66 -6.75 -14.12
C GLU A 84 -18.43 -5.92 -13.73
N ALA A 85 -17.79 -6.25 -12.60
CA ALA A 85 -16.53 -5.62 -12.21
C ALA A 85 -15.46 -5.80 -13.29
N ASN A 86 -15.33 -7.02 -13.85
CA ASN A 86 -14.39 -7.31 -14.92
C ASN A 86 -14.71 -6.55 -16.21
N ALA A 87 -15.98 -6.50 -16.62
CA ALA A 87 -16.39 -5.73 -17.80
C ALA A 87 -16.08 -4.24 -17.64
N GLU A 88 -16.38 -3.68 -16.47
CA GLU A 88 -16.14 -2.28 -16.17
C GLU A 88 -14.64 -1.95 -16.07
N LYS A 89 -13.84 -2.86 -15.52
CA LYS A 89 -12.37 -2.76 -15.51
C LYS A 89 -11.83 -2.64 -16.94
N GLN A 90 -12.24 -3.53 -17.85
CA GLN A 90 -11.80 -3.49 -19.25
C GLN A 90 -12.16 -2.16 -19.92
N ARG A 91 -13.38 -1.68 -19.70
CA ARG A 91 -13.86 -0.39 -20.22
C ARG A 91 -12.99 0.79 -19.74
N LEU A 92 -12.65 0.82 -18.45
CA LEU A 92 -11.82 1.88 -17.86
C LEU A 92 -10.37 1.83 -18.38
N GLU A 93 -9.76 0.65 -18.41
CA GLU A 93 -8.39 0.47 -18.88
C GLU A 93 -8.23 0.80 -20.36
N GLU A 94 -9.18 0.40 -21.21
CA GLU A 94 -9.15 0.75 -22.63
C GLU A 94 -9.32 2.27 -22.84
N LYS A 95 -10.24 2.91 -22.11
CA LYS A 95 -10.38 4.38 -22.14
C LYS A 95 -9.07 5.08 -21.76
N GLN A 96 -8.38 4.60 -20.72
CA GLN A 96 -7.09 5.16 -20.29
C GLN A 96 -6.02 4.95 -21.36
N ARG A 97 -5.98 3.76 -21.98
CA ARG A 97 -5.04 3.41 -23.05
C ARG A 97 -5.20 4.31 -24.28
N LEU A 98 -6.44 4.53 -24.73
CA LEU A 98 -6.75 5.41 -25.85
C LEU A 98 -6.38 6.86 -25.55
N SER A 99 -6.71 7.35 -24.35
CA SER A 99 -6.34 8.71 -23.94
C SER A 99 -4.82 8.91 -23.92
N ARG A 100 -4.06 7.90 -23.48
CA ARG A 100 -2.60 7.94 -23.50
C ARG A 100 -2.07 7.99 -24.94
N LYS A 101 -2.54 7.09 -25.81
CA LYS A 101 -2.14 7.06 -27.23
C LYS A 101 -2.39 8.39 -27.94
N LYS A 102 -3.53 9.04 -27.66
CA LYS A 102 -3.85 10.36 -28.21
C LYS A 102 -2.83 11.42 -27.74
N ARG A 103 -2.55 11.48 -26.44
CA ARG A 103 -1.58 12.43 -25.87
C ARG A 103 -0.17 12.23 -26.43
N GLU A 104 0.27 10.98 -26.58
CA GLU A 104 1.57 10.66 -27.17
C GLU A 104 1.64 11.08 -28.64
N ALA A 105 0.58 10.87 -29.43
CA ALA A 105 0.51 11.30 -30.81
C ALA A 105 0.45 12.84 -30.98
N GLU A 106 -0.16 13.55 -30.04
CA GLU A 106 -0.15 15.02 -29.99
C GLU A 106 1.24 15.55 -29.62
N ALA A 107 1.90 14.93 -28.64
CA ALA A 107 3.26 15.29 -28.25
C ALA A 107 4.26 15.06 -29.39
N ALA A 108 4.15 13.95 -30.12
CA ALA A 108 5.00 13.66 -31.27
C ALA A 108 4.87 14.73 -32.37
N ARG A 109 3.64 15.09 -32.74
CA ARG A 109 3.38 16.15 -33.74
C ARG A 109 3.97 17.49 -33.33
N ALA A 110 3.78 17.90 -32.07
CA ALA A 110 4.35 19.15 -31.56
C ALA A 110 5.88 19.20 -31.65
N THR A 111 6.57 18.05 -31.52
CA THR A 111 8.03 17.97 -31.68
C THR A 111 8.52 17.97 -33.12
N GLU A 112 7.66 17.57 -34.07
CA GLU A 112 7.95 17.60 -35.50
C GLU A 112 7.82 19.03 -36.04
N ASP A 113 6.71 19.71 -35.71
CA ASP A 113 6.44 21.09 -36.14
C ASP A 113 7.51 22.09 -35.63
N GLY A 114 8.09 21.83 -34.45
CA GLY A 114 9.14 22.66 -33.87
C GLY A 114 10.55 22.47 -34.46
N LYS A 115 10.74 21.51 -35.39
CA LYS A 115 12.01 21.30 -36.09
C LYS A 115 12.07 21.95 -37.47
N GLU A 116 10.93 22.39 -38.02
CA GLU A 116 10.85 23.02 -39.34
C GLU A 116 10.85 24.57 -39.30
N GLY A 117 10.97 25.19 -38.11
CA GLY A 117 11.12 26.64 -37.93
C GLY A 117 12.52 27.03 -37.49
#